data_AF-A0A135VAZ4-F1
#
_entry.id   AF-A0A135VAZ4-F1
#
_cell.length_a   1.000
_cell.length_b   1.000
_cell.length_c   1.000
_cell.angle_alpha   90.00
_cell.angle_beta   90.00
_cell.angle_gamma   90.00
#
_symmetry.space_group_name_H-M   'P 1'
#
loop_
_entity.id
_entity.type
_entity.pdbx_description
1 polymer ?
#
loop_
_entity_poly.entity_id
_entity_poly.type
_entity_poly.pdbx_seq_one_letter_code
_entity_poly.pdbx_strand_id
1 'polypeptide(L)'
;MASLPNYISLGHVYQGVFKQLCCQFMDNLRIAREFDRWRDIFRIDMTRMFNDQKRQLECPTMAITPGANSFNTASYTYSNDVWDQWVDEGTTSGTLYTDHQSTTTVASTTATWHTWVRDQYVYYHDTVTYEGTEQQVQAVWSVWTDEATRVIYEGVADEITDNLRETTERIGQAFRQVGVEAERAGRSLQRLGQAGIEARERESEEIKKMKEQKEAAEAKAKELLLDLIGKEELAVYEETGRVFVKGRKHDYIVQRTGFVQQIQKGKVQDLCAHINKSKYPLTDNVVGLKLLIESDEDQFLKIANRHSSRTIEELPKAACM
;
A
#
# COMPACT_ATOMS: atom_id res chain seq x y z
N MET A 1 21.54 76.53 5.04
CA MET A 1 21.59 75.41 4.07
C MET A 1 22.04 74.17 4.81
N ALA A 2 21.11 73.32 5.23
CA ALA A 2 21.38 72.03 5.84
C ALA A 2 20.74 70.96 4.95
N SER A 3 21.53 69.98 4.53
CA SER A 3 21.11 68.88 3.66
C SER A 3 20.24 67.87 4.43
N LEU A 4 19.09 67.50 3.87
CA LEU A 4 18.25 66.41 4.37
C LEU A 4 18.94 65.04 4.15
N PRO A 5 18.76 64.06 5.06
CA PRO A 5 19.38 62.74 4.96
C PRO A 5 18.65 61.81 3.98
N ASN A 6 19.43 60.91 3.38
CA ASN A 6 19.01 59.90 2.41
C ASN A 6 17.92 58.96 2.97
N TYR A 7 16.72 59.03 2.37
CA TYR A 7 15.69 58.01 2.50
C TYR A 7 16.14 56.75 1.76
N ILE A 8 16.51 55.70 2.49
CA ILE A 8 16.62 54.35 1.93
C ILE A 8 15.18 53.83 1.75
N SER A 9 14.79 53.62 0.49
CA SER A 9 13.47 53.11 0.12
C SER A 9 13.24 51.72 0.70
N LEU A 10 12.30 51.62 1.65
CA LEU A 10 11.73 50.38 2.21
C LEU A 10 11.38 49.32 1.15
N GLY A 11 11.12 49.73 -0.10
CA GLY A 11 10.84 48.83 -1.22
C GLY A 11 11.96 47.81 -1.53
N HIS A 12 13.22 48.13 -1.25
CA HIS A 12 14.34 47.20 -1.50
C HIS A 12 14.41 46.07 -0.47
N VAL A 13 13.99 46.31 0.76
CA VAL A 13 13.99 45.28 1.82
C VAL A 13 12.85 44.28 1.59
N TYR A 14 11.65 44.76 1.22
CA TYR A 14 10.51 43.90 0.90
C TYR A 14 10.74 43.02 -0.34
N GLN A 15 11.39 43.54 -1.40
CA GLN A 15 11.73 42.73 -2.56
C GLN A 15 12.72 41.61 -2.24
N GLY A 16 13.67 41.83 -1.33
CA GLY A 16 14.63 40.81 -0.90
C GLY A 16 13.95 39.66 -0.16
N VAL A 17 13.13 39.97 0.83
CA VAL A 17 12.41 38.97 1.65
C VAL A 17 11.40 38.19 0.80
N PHE A 18 10.66 38.87 -0.08
CA PHE A 18 9.70 38.22 -0.97
C PHE A 18 10.37 37.24 -1.95
N LYS A 19 11.51 37.63 -2.53
CA LYS A 19 12.26 36.76 -3.44
C LYS A 19 12.79 35.51 -2.73
N GLN A 20 13.22 35.64 -1.47
CA GLN A 20 13.71 34.53 -0.67
C GLN A 20 12.60 33.55 -0.27
N LEU A 21 11.42 34.06 0.09
CA LEU A 21 10.22 33.25 0.36
C LEU A 21 9.72 32.53 -0.90
N CYS A 22 9.72 33.19 -2.07
CA CYS A 22 9.34 32.54 -3.33
C CYS A 22 10.32 31.42 -3.71
N CYS A 23 11.63 31.58 -3.50
CA CYS A 23 12.60 30.52 -3.75
C CYS A 23 12.36 29.30 -2.84
N GLN A 24 12.16 29.50 -1.54
CA GLN A 24 11.85 28.41 -0.60
C GLN A 24 10.51 27.73 -0.93
N PHE A 25 9.50 28.50 -1.34
CA PHE A 25 8.22 27.95 -1.76
C PHE A 25 8.34 27.11 -3.04
N MET A 26 9.12 27.56 -4.03
CA MET A 26 9.34 26.81 -5.27
C MET A 26 10.15 25.53 -5.04
N ASP A 27 11.12 25.53 -4.11
CA ASP A 27 11.83 24.32 -3.71
C ASP A 27 10.90 23.32 -3.00
N ASN A 28 10.00 23.81 -2.14
CA ASN A 28 8.96 22.97 -1.52
C ASN A 28 7.96 22.42 -2.55
N LEU A 29 7.59 23.19 -3.58
CA LEU A 29 6.76 22.69 -4.69
C LEU A 29 7.50 21.67 -5.57
N ARG A 30 8.82 21.79 -5.72
CA ARG A 30 9.64 20.79 -6.41
C ARG A 30 9.66 19.46 -5.62
N ILE A 31 9.77 19.54 -4.30
CA ILE A 31 9.62 18.38 -3.40
C ILE A 31 8.20 17.80 -3.49
N ALA A 32 7.15 18.63 -3.57
CA ALA A 32 5.78 18.17 -3.76
C ALA A 32 5.56 17.44 -5.09
N ARG A 33 6.19 17.91 -6.19
CA ARG A 33 6.16 17.20 -7.49
C ARG A 33 6.91 15.88 -7.46
N GLU A 34 8.03 15.80 -6.76
CA GLU A 34 8.71 14.52 -6.52
C GLU A 34 7.85 13.61 -5.65
N PHE A 35 7.16 14.16 -4.65
CA PHE A 35 6.20 13.42 -3.82
C PHE A 35 5.02 12.89 -4.64
N ASP A 36 4.47 13.65 -5.59
CA ASP A 36 3.45 13.17 -6.53
C ASP A 36 3.97 12.04 -7.42
N ARG A 37 5.21 12.14 -7.91
CA ARG A 37 5.86 11.06 -8.67
C ARG A 37 6.06 9.81 -7.83
N TRP A 38 6.49 9.95 -6.59
CA TRP A 38 6.60 8.84 -5.64
C TRP A 38 5.23 8.27 -5.29
N ARG A 39 4.21 9.10 -5.08
CA ARG A 39 2.82 8.68 -4.85
C ARG A 39 2.30 7.84 -6.01
N ASP A 40 2.59 8.22 -7.26
CA ASP A 40 2.15 7.47 -8.43
C ASP A 40 2.89 6.14 -8.57
N ILE A 41 4.20 6.09 -8.27
CA ILE A 41 4.96 4.82 -8.21
C ILE A 41 4.42 3.90 -7.09
N PHE A 42 4.23 4.43 -5.89
CA PHE A 42 3.65 3.69 -4.76
C PHE A 42 2.23 3.22 -5.05
N ARG A 43 1.41 4.02 -5.75
CA ARG A 43 0.05 3.64 -6.16
C ARG A 43 0.07 2.49 -7.16
N ILE A 44 0.99 2.48 -8.12
CA ILE A 44 1.13 1.39 -9.08
C ILE A 44 1.55 0.10 -8.37
N ASP A 45 2.55 0.16 -7.49
CA ASP A 45 3.05 -1.01 -6.76
C ASP A 45 2.02 -1.54 -5.74
N MET A 46 1.34 -0.66 -5.01
CA MET A 46 0.24 -1.06 -4.11
C MET A 46 -0.91 -1.69 -4.88
N THR A 47 -1.28 -1.14 -6.04
CA THR A 47 -2.34 -1.72 -6.89
C THR A 47 -1.95 -3.12 -7.38
N ARG A 48 -0.68 -3.32 -7.73
CA ARG A 48 -0.15 -4.63 -8.14
C ARG A 48 -0.15 -5.62 -6.98
N MET A 49 0.30 -5.20 -5.81
CA MET A 49 0.32 -6.01 -4.59
C MET A 49 -1.10 -6.40 -4.14
N PHE A 50 -2.06 -5.46 -4.17
CA PHE A 50 -3.47 -5.75 -3.87
C PHE A 50 -4.11 -6.67 -4.91
N ASN A 51 -3.77 -6.55 -6.20
CA ASN A 51 -4.26 -7.46 -7.23
C ASN A 51 -3.69 -8.88 -7.08
N ASP A 52 -2.43 -9.01 -6.68
CA ASP A 52 -1.81 -10.30 -6.39
C ASP A 52 -2.41 -10.95 -5.12
N GLN A 53 -2.67 -10.17 -4.08
CA GLN A 53 -3.42 -10.65 -2.90
C GLN A 53 -4.87 -11.00 -3.23
N LYS A 54 -5.56 -10.21 -4.08
CA LYS A 54 -6.91 -10.50 -4.54
C LYS A 54 -6.97 -11.81 -5.33
N ARG A 55 -5.99 -12.10 -6.18
CA ARG A 55 -5.85 -13.40 -6.88
C ARG A 55 -5.60 -14.56 -5.92
N GLN A 56 -4.94 -14.33 -4.79
CA GLN A 56 -4.76 -15.34 -3.74
C GLN A 56 -6.01 -15.55 -2.89
N LEU A 57 -6.90 -14.54 -2.80
CA LEU A 57 -8.11 -14.57 -1.99
C LEU A 57 -9.37 -15.00 -2.78
N GLU A 58 -9.32 -15.03 -4.11
CA GLU A 58 -10.37 -15.57 -4.99
C GLU A 58 -10.34 -17.12 -5.04
N CYS A 59 -10.22 -17.77 -3.88
CA CYS A 59 -10.75 -19.12 -3.67
C CYS A 59 -12.25 -19.01 -3.31
N PRO A 60 -13.15 -19.81 -3.92
CA PRO A 60 -14.57 -19.53 -3.86
C PRO A 60 -15.20 -20.11 -2.58
N THR A 61 -15.57 -19.29 -1.60
CA THR A 61 -16.69 -19.64 -0.71
C THR A 61 -17.38 -18.45 -0.01
N MET A 62 -18.71 -18.43 -0.21
CA MET A 62 -19.80 -17.97 0.67
C MET A 62 -19.96 -16.49 1.05
N ALA A 63 -21.06 -15.95 0.54
CA ALA A 63 -21.61 -14.63 0.79
C ALA A 63 -22.21 -14.49 2.20
N ILE A 64 -21.89 -13.38 2.88
CA ILE A 64 -22.68 -12.81 3.98
C ILE A 64 -22.84 -11.32 3.70
N THR A 65 -24.09 -10.85 3.71
CA THR A 65 -24.54 -9.47 3.47
C THR A 65 -24.28 -8.58 4.69
N PRO A 66 -23.80 -7.33 4.54
CA PRO A 66 -23.78 -6.36 5.62
C PRO A 66 -24.93 -5.33 5.55
N GLY A 67 -25.55 -5.12 6.70
CA GLY A 67 -26.57 -4.10 6.96
C GLY A 67 -26.00 -2.70 7.18
N ALA A 68 -26.84 -1.71 6.87
CA ALA A 68 -26.56 -0.28 6.85
C ALA A 68 -26.43 0.34 8.26
N ASN A 69 -25.59 1.37 8.38
CA ASN A 69 -25.68 2.37 9.45
C ASN A 69 -25.47 3.78 8.88
N SER A 70 -26.32 4.69 9.33
CA SER A 70 -26.50 6.08 8.94
C SER A 70 -25.54 7.02 9.69
N PHE A 71 -25.13 8.11 9.03
CA PHE A 71 -24.40 9.24 9.62
C PHE A 71 -25.31 10.47 9.76
N ASN A 72 -25.26 11.11 10.93
CA ASN A 72 -25.91 12.38 11.23
C ASN A 72 -25.00 13.56 10.82
N THR A 73 -25.61 14.60 10.25
CA THR A 73 -24.99 15.87 9.88
C THR A 73 -25.34 16.94 10.92
N ALA A 74 -24.36 17.69 11.41
CA ALA A 74 -24.57 18.86 12.29
C ALA A 74 -24.31 20.16 11.51
N SER A 75 -25.17 21.16 11.69
CA SER A 75 -25.05 22.51 11.14
C SER A 75 -24.68 23.50 12.26
N TYR A 76 -23.84 24.49 11.92
CA TYR A 76 -23.47 25.61 12.79
C TYR A 76 -24.21 26.88 12.35
N THR A 77 -24.64 27.70 13.30
CA THR A 77 -25.25 29.03 13.09
C THR A 77 -24.33 30.08 13.72
N TYR A 78 -24.03 31.14 12.97
CA TYR A 78 -23.30 32.32 13.45
C TYR A 78 -24.29 33.37 13.95
N SER A 79 -24.08 33.96 15.13
CA SER A 79 -24.76 35.19 15.57
C SER A 79 -23.77 36.36 15.52
N ASN A 80 -24.23 37.50 15.00
CA ASN A 80 -23.51 38.76 15.03
C ASN A 80 -24.12 39.60 16.15
N ASP A 81 -23.37 39.86 17.19
CA ASP A 81 -23.75 40.81 18.24
C ASP A 81 -23.35 42.22 17.81
N VAL A 82 -24.36 43.09 17.77
CA VAL A 82 -24.26 44.53 17.53
C VAL A 82 -23.96 45.22 18.86
N TRP A 83 -22.95 46.09 18.90
CA TRP A 83 -22.73 47.00 20.02
C TRP A 83 -23.43 48.32 19.76
N ASP A 84 -24.49 48.60 20.53
CA ASP A 84 -25.09 49.93 20.67
C ASP A 84 -24.21 50.81 21.56
N GLN A 85 -23.98 52.06 21.15
CA GLN A 85 -23.39 53.10 22.00
C GLN A 85 -24.35 54.29 22.12
N TRP A 86 -24.61 54.66 23.38
CA TRP A 86 -25.43 55.78 23.83
C TRP A 86 -24.83 57.13 23.43
N VAL A 87 -25.69 58.08 23.06
CA VAL A 87 -25.38 59.52 23.09
C VAL A 87 -26.52 60.25 23.80
N ASP A 88 -26.17 60.96 24.86
CA ASP A 88 -27.05 61.79 25.69
C ASP A 88 -27.53 63.04 24.96
N GLU A 89 -28.79 63.40 25.21
CA GLU A 89 -29.43 64.64 24.76
C GLU A 89 -29.04 65.83 25.65
N GLY A 90 -28.69 66.95 25.04
CA GLY A 90 -28.45 68.23 25.72
C GLY A 90 -28.71 69.41 24.80
N THR A 91 -29.95 69.89 24.80
CA THR A 91 -30.42 71.06 24.05
C THR A 91 -29.93 72.38 24.66
N THR A 92 -29.45 73.30 23.84
CA THR A 92 -29.65 74.76 24.06
C THR A 92 -29.53 75.51 22.74
N SER A 93 -30.59 76.24 22.39
CA SER A 93 -30.69 77.07 21.19
C SER A 93 -30.00 78.41 21.37
N GLY A 94 -29.24 78.85 20.38
CA GLY A 94 -28.79 80.22 20.22
C GLY A 94 -28.54 80.51 18.75
N THR A 95 -29.47 81.19 18.09
CA THR A 95 -29.36 81.58 16.68
C THR A 95 -28.50 82.84 16.57
N LEU A 96 -27.27 82.68 16.08
CA LEU A 96 -26.38 83.78 15.70
C LEU A 96 -26.06 83.61 14.21
N TYR A 97 -26.65 84.47 13.38
CA TYR A 97 -26.31 84.56 11.97
C TYR A 97 -24.97 85.29 11.83
N THR A 98 -23.89 84.52 11.68
CA THR A 98 -22.62 84.99 11.11
C THR A 98 -22.44 84.33 9.76
N ASP A 99 -22.40 85.16 8.72
CA ASP A 99 -22.09 84.76 7.35
C ASP A 99 -20.61 84.36 7.28
N HIS A 100 -20.31 83.13 7.71
CA HIS A 100 -19.02 82.50 7.49
C HIS A 100 -19.07 81.79 6.15
N GLN A 101 -18.33 82.31 5.16
CA GLN A 101 -17.95 81.49 4.01
C GLN A 101 -17.11 80.32 4.53
N SER A 102 -17.76 79.17 4.72
CA SER A 102 -17.10 77.92 5.05
C SER A 102 -16.43 77.39 3.78
N THR A 103 -15.11 77.54 3.67
CA THR A 103 -14.31 76.80 2.69
C THR A 103 -14.27 75.33 3.11
N THR A 104 -15.05 74.50 2.44
CA THR A 104 -14.98 73.05 2.57
C THR A 104 -13.70 72.57 1.91
N THR A 105 -12.86 71.82 2.64
CA THR A 105 -11.67 71.18 2.07
C THR A 105 -11.96 69.69 1.92
N VAL A 106 -11.64 69.14 0.77
CA VAL A 106 -11.82 67.71 0.48
C VAL A 106 -10.44 67.05 0.49
N ALA A 107 -10.29 65.98 1.27
CA ALA A 107 -9.13 65.11 1.17
C ALA A 107 -9.58 63.68 0.91
N SER A 108 -8.93 63.02 -0.03
CA SER A 108 -9.14 61.62 -0.33
C SER A 108 -7.87 60.81 -0.08
N THR A 109 -8.05 59.62 0.49
CA THR A 109 -7.01 58.59 0.53
C THR A 109 -7.50 57.41 -0.28
N THR A 110 -6.67 56.95 -1.20
CA THR A 110 -6.88 55.67 -1.88
C THR A 110 -6.03 54.61 -1.21
N ALA A 111 -6.66 53.73 -0.45
CA ALA A 111 -5.99 52.55 0.06
C ALA A 111 -5.91 51.50 -1.07
N THR A 112 -4.71 51.00 -1.30
CA THR A 112 -4.47 49.96 -2.28
C THR A 112 -4.10 48.68 -1.56
N TRP A 113 -4.82 47.59 -1.86
CA TRP A 113 -4.49 46.27 -1.33
C TRP A 113 -4.32 45.28 -2.47
N HIS A 114 -3.37 44.38 -2.31
CA HIS A 114 -3.07 43.34 -3.28
C HIS A 114 -3.36 41.98 -2.67
N THR A 115 -4.08 41.12 -3.40
CA THR A 115 -4.32 39.75 -2.95
C THR A 115 -4.30 38.78 -4.14
N TRP A 116 -4.03 37.52 -3.83
CA TRP A 116 -4.05 36.43 -4.79
C TRP A 116 -5.27 35.55 -4.51
N VAL A 117 -6.17 35.42 -5.48
CA VAL A 117 -7.33 34.55 -5.39
C VAL A 117 -7.30 33.57 -6.55
N ARG A 118 -7.17 32.26 -6.25
CA ARG A 118 -7.16 31.16 -7.24
C ARG A 118 -6.16 31.41 -8.38
N ASP A 119 -4.90 31.67 -8.02
CA ASP A 119 -3.78 31.94 -8.94
C ASP A 119 -3.94 33.18 -9.85
N GLN A 120 -4.92 34.05 -9.57
CA GLN A 120 -5.05 35.35 -10.23
C GLN A 120 -4.67 36.48 -9.28
N TYR A 121 -3.84 37.41 -9.78
CA TYR A 121 -3.51 38.64 -9.08
C TYR A 121 -4.69 39.61 -9.21
N VAL A 122 -5.33 39.95 -8.10
CA VAL A 122 -6.51 40.83 -8.08
C VAL A 122 -6.17 42.14 -7.38
N TYR A 123 -6.56 43.25 -8.02
CA TYR A 123 -6.29 44.60 -7.54
C TYR A 123 -7.57 45.24 -7.01
N TYR A 124 -7.54 45.66 -5.75
CA TYR A 124 -8.64 46.41 -5.14
C TYR A 124 -8.14 47.82 -4.80
N HIS A 125 -8.92 48.82 -5.23
CA HIS A 125 -8.73 50.21 -4.85
C HIS A 125 -10.00 50.65 -4.14
N ASP A 126 -9.84 51.09 -2.90
CA ASP A 126 -10.92 51.74 -2.17
C ASP A 126 -10.48 53.18 -1.91
N THR A 127 -11.32 54.13 -2.30
CA THR A 127 -11.04 55.56 -2.13
C THR A 127 -12.04 56.11 -1.16
N VAL A 128 -11.55 56.44 0.03
CA VAL A 128 -12.36 57.11 1.03
C VAL A 128 -12.10 58.60 0.91
N THR A 129 -13.16 59.33 0.57
CA THR A 129 -13.15 60.80 0.47
C THR A 129 -13.81 61.36 1.71
N TYR A 130 -13.07 62.18 2.46
CA TYR A 130 -13.61 62.91 3.60
C TYR A 130 -13.76 64.38 3.22
N GLU A 131 -14.97 64.90 3.40
CA GLU A 131 -15.27 66.32 3.25
C GLU A 131 -15.56 66.92 4.62
N GLY A 132 -14.85 67.99 4.96
CA GLY A 132 -15.00 68.62 6.26
C GLY A 132 -14.27 69.96 6.32
N THR A 133 -14.27 70.57 7.51
CA THR A 133 -13.40 71.73 7.77
C THR A 133 -11.93 71.28 7.77
N GLU A 134 -11.01 72.18 7.43
CA GLU A 134 -9.57 71.90 7.36
C GLU A 134 -9.02 71.23 8.66
N GLN A 135 -9.52 71.65 9.82
CA GLN A 135 -9.19 71.06 11.12
C GLN A 135 -9.71 69.62 11.28
N GLN A 136 -10.91 69.32 10.79
CA GLN A 136 -11.46 67.95 10.81
C GLN A 136 -10.68 67.02 9.89
N VAL A 137 -10.29 67.50 8.71
CA VAL A 137 -9.47 66.74 7.77
C VAL A 137 -8.08 66.47 8.36
N GLN A 138 -7.41 67.47 8.93
CA GLN A 138 -6.11 67.28 9.59
C GLN A 138 -6.18 66.32 10.79
N ALA A 139 -7.26 66.36 11.58
CA ALA A 139 -7.45 65.44 12.70
C ALA A 139 -7.52 63.98 12.23
N VAL A 140 -8.25 63.69 11.15
CA VAL A 140 -8.31 62.33 10.58
C VAL A 140 -6.92 61.87 10.12
N TRP A 141 -6.16 62.70 9.41
CA TRP A 141 -4.81 62.35 8.96
C TRP A 141 -3.82 62.15 10.12
N SER A 142 -3.97 62.89 11.21
CA SER A 142 -3.11 62.76 12.39
C SER A 142 -3.27 61.40 13.08
N VAL A 143 -4.47 60.80 13.08
CA VAL A 143 -4.72 59.46 13.66
C VAL A 143 -4.03 58.35 12.84
N TRP A 144 -3.92 58.52 11.52
CA TRP A 144 -3.28 57.54 10.63
C TRP A 144 -1.75 57.67 10.57
N THR A 145 -1.22 58.85 10.93
CA THR A 145 0.22 59.15 10.90
C THR A 145 0.82 59.29 12.30
N ASP A 146 0.02 59.13 13.35
CA ASP A 146 0.46 59.06 14.74
C ASP A 146 1.49 57.94 14.92
N GLU A 147 2.64 58.28 15.51
CA GLU A 147 3.71 57.38 15.90
C GLU A 147 3.15 56.19 16.73
N ALA A 148 2.12 56.41 17.56
CA ALA A 148 1.47 55.37 18.34
C ALA A 148 0.78 54.30 17.47
N THR A 149 0.12 54.71 16.38
CA THR A 149 -0.51 53.78 15.42
C THR A 149 0.56 52.98 14.67
N ARG A 150 1.67 53.63 14.30
CA ARG A 150 2.81 52.96 13.64
C ARG A 150 3.46 51.91 14.54
N VAL A 151 3.66 52.20 15.83
CA VAL A 151 4.21 51.25 16.82
C VAL A 151 3.34 50.01 16.97
N ILE A 152 2.00 50.14 16.89
CA ILE A 152 1.08 49.00 16.94
C ILE A 152 1.25 48.10 15.71
N TYR A 153 1.35 48.67 14.50
CA TYR A 153 1.53 47.88 13.27
C TYR A 153 2.91 47.23 13.18
N GLU A 154 3.98 47.92 13.59
CA GLU A 154 5.34 47.35 13.63
C GLU A 154 5.40 46.18 14.62
N GLY A 155 4.82 46.32 15.83
CA GLY A 155 4.77 45.24 16.82
C GLY A 155 3.99 44.01 16.37
N VAL A 156 2.84 44.20 15.71
CA VAL A 156 2.04 43.08 15.15
C VAL A 156 2.76 42.41 13.97
N ALA A 157 3.48 43.17 13.15
CA ALA A 157 4.25 42.61 12.04
C ALA A 157 5.42 41.73 12.53
N ASP A 158 6.11 42.16 13.60
CA ASP A 158 7.19 41.39 14.22
C ASP A 158 6.66 40.08 14.84
N GLU A 159 5.54 40.13 15.56
CA GLU A 159 4.91 38.94 16.15
C GLU A 159 4.47 37.93 15.08
N ILE A 160 3.85 38.40 13.99
CA ILE A 160 3.47 37.53 12.87
C ILE A 160 4.70 36.90 12.22
N THR A 161 5.78 37.68 12.04
CA THR A 161 7.03 37.20 11.43
C THR A 161 7.71 36.15 12.29
N ASP A 162 7.76 36.35 13.61
CA ASP A 162 8.33 35.36 14.54
C ASP A 162 7.50 34.07 14.58
N ASN A 163 6.16 34.18 14.63
CA ASN A 163 5.27 33.01 14.57
C ASN A 163 5.42 32.22 13.25
N LEU A 164 5.59 32.91 12.13
CA LEU A 164 5.85 32.28 10.82
C LEU A 164 7.22 31.59 10.78
N ARG A 165 8.24 32.20 11.38
CA ARG A 165 9.58 31.57 11.49
C ARG A 165 9.51 30.30 12.32
N GLU A 166 8.91 30.35 13.51
CA GLU A 166 8.78 29.17 14.38
C GLU A 166 7.98 28.05 13.69
N THR A 167 6.86 28.40 13.04
CA THR A 167 6.05 27.44 12.28
C THR A 167 6.86 26.78 11.16
N THR A 168 7.63 27.57 10.42
CA THR A 168 8.50 27.08 9.34
C THR A 168 9.57 26.13 9.87
N GLU A 169 10.19 26.46 11.01
CA GLU A 169 11.19 25.61 11.65
C GLU A 169 10.59 24.28 12.12
N ARG A 170 9.40 24.31 12.74
CA ARG A 170 8.67 23.12 13.17
C ARG A 170 8.31 22.22 11.98
N ILE A 171 7.83 22.80 10.89
CA ILE A 171 7.56 22.07 9.64
C ILE A 171 8.85 21.44 9.10
N GLY A 172 9.95 22.19 9.05
CA GLY A 172 11.25 21.67 8.60
C GLY A 172 11.77 20.51 9.46
N GLN A 173 11.57 20.56 10.78
CA GLN A 173 11.91 19.45 11.69
C GLN A 173 11.05 18.21 11.44
N ALA A 174 9.74 18.39 11.26
CA ALA A 174 8.82 17.29 10.95
C ALA A 174 9.20 16.59 9.64
N PHE A 175 9.51 17.35 8.58
CA PHE A 175 9.97 16.76 7.32
C PHE A 175 11.28 15.98 7.45
N ARG A 176 12.24 16.45 8.26
CA ARG A 176 13.48 15.70 8.54
C ARG A 176 13.19 14.38 9.25
N GLN A 177 12.26 14.37 10.20
CA GLN A 177 11.86 13.14 10.90
C GLN A 177 11.22 12.14 9.93
N VAL A 178 10.29 12.60 9.09
CA VAL A 178 9.65 11.77 8.05
C VAL A 178 10.70 11.20 7.08
N GLY A 179 11.70 11.99 6.66
CA GLY A 179 12.79 11.51 5.81
C GLY A 179 13.59 10.37 6.44
N VAL A 180 13.95 10.49 7.73
CA VAL A 180 14.68 9.44 8.46
C VAL A 180 13.84 8.16 8.60
N GLU A 181 12.54 8.28 8.86
CA GLU A 181 11.65 7.13 8.94
C GLU A 181 11.46 6.44 7.59
N ALA A 182 11.29 7.22 6.51
CA ALA A 182 11.20 6.69 5.16
C ALA A 182 12.46 5.91 4.76
N GLU A 183 13.66 6.41 5.07
CA GLU A 183 14.89 5.67 4.85
C GLU A 183 14.99 4.38 5.67
N ARG A 184 14.56 4.42 6.94
CA ARG A 184 14.52 3.21 7.80
C ARG A 184 13.56 2.17 7.22
N ALA A 185 12.39 2.60 6.77
CA ALA A 185 11.42 1.73 6.11
C ALA A 185 11.98 1.14 4.81
N GLY A 186 12.63 1.95 3.97
CA GLY A 186 13.29 1.50 2.73
C GLY A 186 14.36 0.44 2.99
N ARG A 187 15.25 0.65 3.97
CA ARG A 187 16.25 -0.34 4.38
C ARG A 187 15.62 -1.62 4.92
N SER A 188 14.51 -1.52 5.65
CA SER A 188 13.77 -2.69 6.16
C SER A 188 13.17 -3.52 5.02
N LEU A 189 12.52 -2.87 4.05
CA LEU A 189 11.96 -3.55 2.88
C LEU A 189 13.04 -4.23 2.04
N GLN A 190 14.20 -3.59 1.85
CA GLN A 190 15.33 -4.19 1.15
C GLN A 190 15.82 -5.47 1.85
N ARG A 191 15.92 -5.48 3.19
CA ARG A 191 16.29 -6.68 3.95
C ARG A 191 15.25 -7.80 3.85
N LEU A 192 13.96 -7.45 3.90
CA LEU A 192 12.89 -8.43 3.71
C LEU A 192 12.91 -9.03 2.29
N GLY A 193 13.17 -8.20 1.27
CA GLY A 193 13.36 -8.66 -0.10
C GLY A 193 14.52 -9.65 -0.23
N GLN A 194 15.68 -9.32 0.34
CA GLN A 194 16.86 -10.19 0.33
C GLN A 194 16.60 -11.51 1.06
N ALA A 195 16.00 -11.46 2.26
CA ALA A 195 15.65 -12.66 3.02
C ALA A 195 14.65 -13.56 2.26
N GLY A 196 13.71 -12.96 1.54
CA GLY A 196 12.76 -13.69 0.69
C GLY A 196 13.43 -14.40 -0.49
N ILE A 197 14.43 -13.78 -1.12
CA ILE A 197 15.21 -14.41 -2.19
C ILE A 197 16.01 -15.60 -1.64
N GLU A 198 16.75 -15.39 -0.53
CA GLU A 198 17.53 -16.46 0.10
C GLU A 198 16.67 -17.65 0.55
N ALA A 199 15.46 -17.39 1.06
CA ALA A 199 14.53 -18.45 1.44
C ALA A 199 14.10 -19.30 0.23
N ARG A 200 13.82 -18.67 -0.90
CA ARG A 200 13.45 -19.37 -2.16
C ARG A 200 14.62 -20.16 -2.73
N GLU A 201 15.84 -19.63 -2.65
CA GLU A 201 17.04 -20.34 -3.08
C GLU A 201 17.26 -21.61 -2.24
N ARG A 202 17.13 -21.52 -0.91
CA ARG A 202 17.23 -22.69 -0.02
C ARG A 202 16.15 -23.73 -0.32
N GLU A 203 14.90 -23.31 -0.49
CA GLU A 203 13.80 -24.22 -0.84
C GLU A 203 14.04 -24.92 -2.19
N SER A 204 14.52 -24.18 -3.20
CA SER A 204 14.89 -24.73 -4.51
C SER A 204 16.01 -25.78 -4.40
N GLU A 205 17.04 -25.51 -3.61
CA GLU A 205 18.12 -26.46 -3.35
C GLU A 205 17.64 -27.72 -2.61
N GLU A 206 16.76 -27.56 -1.62
CA GLU A 206 16.18 -28.68 -0.88
C GLU A 206 15.31 -29.56 -1.80
N ILE A 207 14.47 -28.95 -2.64
CA ILE A 207 13.68 -29.67 -3.65
C ILE A 207 14.59 -30.43 -4.61
N LYS A 208 15.67 -29.81 -5.08
CA LYS A 208 16.64 -30.46 -5.97
C LYS A 208 17.30 -31.67 -5.28
N LYS A 209 17.77 -31.52 -4.04
CA LYS A 209 18.37 -32.62 -3.25
C LYS A 209 17.36 -33.75 -3.03
N MET A 210 16.12 -33.43 -2.68
CA MET A 210 15.06 -34.43 -2.50
C MET A 210 14.75 -35.17 -3.80
N LYS A 211 14.77 -34.47 -4.95
CA LYS A 211 14.57 -35.08 -6.27
C LYS A 211 15.71 -36.05 -6.60
N GLU A 212 16.95 -35.62 -6.43
CA GLU A 212 18.14 -36.47 -6.67
C GLU A 212 18.13 -37.72 -5.76
N GLN A 213 17.76 -37.57 -4.48
CA GLN A 213 17.61 -38.69 -3.56
C GLN A 213 16.50 -39.66 -3.98
N LYS A 214 15.35 -39.14 -4.44
CA LYS A 214 14.25 -39.97 -4.96
C LYS A 214 14.65 -40.73 -6.21
N GLU A 215 15.36 -40.08 -7.14
CA GLU A 215 15.85 -40.71 -8.37
C GLU A 215 16.89 -41.80 -8.06
N ALA A 216 17.82 -41.55 -7.15
CA ALA A 216 18.80 -42.54 -6.71
C ALA A 216 18.14 -43.75 -6.01
N ALA A 217 17.13 -43.49 -5.17
CA ALA A 217 16.38 -44.55 -4.50
C ALA A 217 15.54 -45.39 -5.49
N GLU A 218 14.92 -44.75 -6.47
CA GLU A 218 14.17 -45.43 -7.54
C GLU A 218 15.10 -46.26 -8.43
N ALA A 219 16.30 -45.77 -8.77
CA ALA A 219 17.31 -46.52 -9.52
C ALA A 219 17.73 -47.79 -8.76
N LYS A 220 18.02 -47.68 -7.47
CA LYS A 220 18.36 -48.83 -6.62
C LYS A 220 17.19 -49.82 -6.49
N ALA A 221 15.95 -49.33 -6.35
CA ALA A 221 14.77 -50.19 -6.32
C ALA A 221 14.58 -50.94 -7.65
N LYS A 222 14.92 -50.32 -8.79
CA LYS A 222 14.90 -51.00 -10.10
C LYS A 222 15.98 -52.06 -10.23
N GLU A 223 17.18 -51.84 -9.70
CA GLU A 223 18.24 -52.88 -9.65
C GLU A 223 17.77 -54.09 -8.85
N LEU A 224 17.16 -53.86 -7.68
CA LEU A 224 16.58 -54.94 -6.88
C LEU A 224 15.45 -55.66 -7.61
N LEU A 225 14.59 -54.91 -8.32
CA LEU A 225 13.54 -55.52 -9.11
C LEU A 225 14.15 -56.38 -10.24
N LEU A 226 15.17 -55.89 -10.95
CA LEU A 226 15.90 -56.63 -11.99
C LEU A 226 16.38 -57.98 -11.47
N ASP A 227 16.98 -58.01 -10.28
CA ASP A 227 17.47 -59.25 -9.66
C ASP A 227 16.33 -60.23 -9.33
N LEU A 228 15.13 -59.72 -9.03
CA LEU A 228 13.97 -60.53 -8.65
C LEU A 228 13.15 -61.08 -9.83
N ILE A 229 13.06 -60.34 -10.94
CA ILE A 229 12.19 -60.69 -12.08
C ILE A 229 12.99 -61.03 -13.35
N GLY A 230 14.29 -60.72 -13.37
CA GLY A 230 15.13 -60.91 -14.53
C GLY A 230 14.93 -59.82 -15.61
N LYS A 231 15.79 -59.86 -16.63
CA LYS A 231 15.90 -58.79 -17.62
C LYS A 231 14.69 -58.69 -18.56
N GLU A 232 14.10 -59.82 -18.94
CA GLU A 232 12.95 -59.87 -19.85
C GLU A 232 11.68 -59.32 -19.18
N GLU A 233 11.42 -59.75 -17.94
CA GLU A 233 10.28 -59.23 -17.16
C GLU A 233 10.45 -57.76 -16.81
N LEU A 234 11.68 -57.31 -16.53
CA LEU A 234 11.96 -55.88 -16.30
C LEU A 234 11.63 -55.03 -17.53
N ALA A 235 11.93 -55.49 -18.74
CA ALA A 235 11.60 -54.74 -19.96
C ALA A 235 10.07 -54.54 -20.08
N VAL A 236 9.27 -55.57 -19.77
CA VAL A 236 7.81 -55.44 -19.76
C VAL A 236 7.32 -54.56 -18.61
N TYR A 237 7.97 -54.59 -17.45
CA TYR A 237 7.68 -53.67 -16.36
C TYR A 237 7.98 -52.21 -16.72
N GLU A 238 9.07 -51.94 -17.44
CA GLU A 238 9.40 -50.58 -17.88
C GLU A 238 8.39 -50.06 -18.91
N GLU A 239 7.95 -50.92 -19.83
CA GLU A 239 6.93 -50.59 -20.84
C GLU A 239 5.54 -50.40 -20.22
N THR A 240 5.11 -51.34 -19.36
CA THR A 240 3.71 -51.43 -18.91
C THR A 240 3.48 -50.91 -17.49
N GLY A 241 4.52 -50.81 -16.68
CA GLY A 241 4.43 -50.54 -15.24
C GLY A 241 3.81 -51.68 -14.44
N ARG A 242 3.84 -52.92 -14.96
CA ARG A 242 3.17 -54.09 -14.34
C ARG A 242 4.13 -55.27 -14.22
N VAL A 243 4.01 -56.01 -13.12
CA VAL A 243 4.73 -57.26 -12.85
C VAL A 243 3.72 -58.36 -12.59
N PHE A 244 3.88 -59.50 -13.26
CA PHE A 244 3.11 -60.70 -12.97
C PHE A 244 3.75 -61.45 -11.81
N VAL A 245 2.94 -61.87 -10.84
CA VAL A 245 3.41 -62.54 -9.61
C VAL A 245 2.56 -63.77 -9.38
N LYS A 246 3.20 -64.93 -9.27
CA LYS A 246 2.53 -66.21 -8.99
C LYS A 246 2.41 -66.39 -7.47
N GLY A 247 1.18 -66.35 -6.96
CA GLY A 247 0.88 -66.75 -5.58
C GLY A 247 0.72 -68.27 -5.45
N ARG A 248 0.44 -68.74 -4.23
CA ARG A 248 0.11 -70.15 -3.96
C ARG A 248 -1.33 -70.49 -4.35
N LYS A 249 -2.26 -69.53 -4.23
CA LYS A 249 -3.70 -69.69 -4.48
C LYS A 249 -4.14 -68.98 -5.75
N HIS A 250 -3.61 -67.79 -6.00
CA HIS A 250 -4.00 -66.96 -7.13
C HIS A 250 -2.79 -66.36 -7.84
N ASP A 251 -2.97 -65.98 -9.10
CA ASP A 251 -2.00 -65.18 -9.84
C ASP A 251 -2.34 -63.69 -9.67
N TYR A 252 -1.32 -62.85 -9.71
CA TYR A 252 -1.45 -61.42 -9.43
C TYR A 252 -0.75 -60.56 -10.49
N ILE A 253 -1.29 -59.38 -10.73
CA ILE A 253 -0.61 -58.30 -11.46
C ILE A 253 -0.40 -57.14 -10.50
N VAL A 254 0.85 -56.93 -10.13
CA VAL A 254 1.30 -55.83 -9.28
C VAL A 254 1.64 -54.64 -10.18
N GLN A 255 1.01 -53.50 -9.94
CA GLN A 255 1.19 -52.29 -10.75
C GLN A 255 2.09 -51.30 -10.01
N ARG A 256 2.89 -50.52 -10.75
CA ARG A 256 3.72 -49.42 -10.20
C ARG A 256 2.89 -48.42 -9.38
N THR A 257 1.64 -48.21 -9.81
CA THR A 257 0.67 -47.35 -9.13
C THR A 257 -0.71 -47.99 -9.17
N GLY A 258 -1.47 -47.88 -8.08
CA GLY A 258 -2.88 -48.31 -8.06
C GLY A 258 -3.11 -49.58 -7.26
N PHE A 259 -4.01 -50.43 -7.75
CA PHE A 259 -4.43 -51.69 -7.13
C PHE A 259 -3.59 -52.87 -7.63
N VAL A 260 -3.45 -53.90 -6.80
CA VAL A 260 -2.98 -55.22 -7.21
C VAL A 260 -4.17 -55.97 -7.78
N GLN A 261 -4.03 -56.56 -8.97
CA GLN A 261 -5.09 -57.30 -9.62
C GLN A 261 -4.92 -58.79 -9.37
N GLN A 262 -5.84 -59.38 -8.62
CA GLN A 262 -5.90 -60.81 -8.43
C GLN A 262 -6.68 -61.46 -9.59
N ILE A 263 -6.04 -62.41 -10.27
CA ILE A 263 -6.61 -63.16 -11.37
C ILE A 263 -7.31 -64.41 -10.81
N GLN A 264 -8.60 -64.52 -11.11
CA GLN A 264 -9.45 -65.67 -10.80
C GLN A 264 -10.06 -66.21 -12.10
N LYS A 265 -10.62 -67.42 -12.07
CA LYS A 265 -11.23 -68.06 -13.25
C LYS A 265 -12.36 -67.18 -13.81
N GLY A 266 -12.09 -66.49 -14.92
CA GLY A 266 -13.03 -65.58 -15.60
C GLY A 266 -13.21 -64.21 -14.96
N LYS A 267 -12.45 -63.85 -13.91
CA LYS A 267 -12.65 -62.61 -13.15
C LYS A 267 -11.34 -62.02 -12.64
N VAL A 268 -11.21 -60.71 -12.65
CA VAL A 268 -10.16 -59.96 -11.95
C VAL A 268 -10.76 -59.22 -10.76
N GLN A 269 -10.12 -59.36 -9.60
CA GLN A 269 -10.48 -58.66 -8.36
C GLN A 269 -9.38 -57.64 -8.04
N ASP A 270 -9.76 -56.36 -7.91
CA ASP A 270 -8.84 -55.31 -7.48
C ASP A 270 -8.66 -55.36 -5.95
N LEU A 271 -7.40 -55.45 -5.54
CA LEU A 271 -6.94 -55.51 -4.16
C LEU A 271 -6.10 -54.28 -3.85
N CYS A 272 -6.45 -53.58 -2.78
CA CYS A 272 -5.71 -52.43 -2.29
C CYS A 272 -4.83 -52.83 -1.11
N ALA A 273 -3.53 -52.91 -1.37
CA ALA A 273 -2.50 -52.99 -0.34
C ALA A 273 -1.53 -51.82 -0.61
N HIS A 274 -1.44 -50.88 0.34
CA HIS A 274 -0.61 -49.70 0.19
C HIS A 274 0.48 -49.71 1.25
N ILE A 275 1.72 -49.85 0.81
CA ILE A 275 2.89 -49.38 1.53
C ILE A 275 2.90 -47.84 1.34
N ASN A 276 3.39 -47.08 2.33
CA ASN A 276 3.25 -45.63 2.35
C ASN A 276 3.89 -44.95 1.10
N LYS A 277 3.05 -44.58 0.12
CA LYS A 277 3.47 -44.10 -1.20
C LYS A 277 4.32 -42.82 -1.18
N SER A 278 4.19 -42.00 -0.15
CA SER A 278 4.97 -40.75 -0.05
C SER A 278 6.39 -40.99 0.47
N LYS A 279 6.61 -42.11 1.16
CA LYS A 279 7.87 -42.41 1.84
C LYS A 279 8.80 -43.29 1.02
N TYR A 280 8.26 -44.17 0.19
CA TYR A 280 9.03 -45.18 -0.53
C TYR A 280 8.98 -44.97 -2.06
N PRO A 281 10.05 -45.34 -2.80
CA PRO A 281 10.03 -45.36 -4.25
C PRO A 281 8.87 -46.21 -4.78
N LEU A 282 8.36 -45.89 -5.97
CA LEU A 282 7.20 -46.62 -6.52
C LEU A 282 7.56 -48.07 -6.83
N THR A 283 8.76 -48.30 -7.34
CA THR A 283 9.27 -49.64 -7.62
C THR A 283 9.51 -50.45 -6.34
N ASP A 284 9.85 -49.80 -5.22
CA ASP A 284 10.02 -50.47 -3.92
C ASP A 284 8.69 -51.06 -3.41
N ASN A 285 7.57 -50.38 -3.69
CA ASN A 285 6.24 -50.94 -3.40
C ASN A 285 5.95 -52.21 -4.22
N VAL A 286 6.38 -52.24 -5.49
CA VAL A 286 6.20 -53.42 -6.37
C VAL A 286 7.04 -54.59 -5.85
N VAL A 287 8.30 -54.32 -5.49
CA VAL A 287 9.21 -55.30 -4.88
C VAL A 287 8.61 -55.86 -3.58
N GLY A 288 8.19 -54.99 -2.67
CA GLY A 288 7.60 -55.40 -1.39
C GLY A 288 6.33 -56.23 -1.56
N LEU A 289 5.46 -55.87 -2.50
CA LEU A 289 4.24 -56.63 -2.78
C LEU A 289 4.53 -57.99 -3.43
N LYS A 290 5.48 -58.06 -4.38
CA LYS A 290 5.91 -59.34 -4.98
C LYS A 290 6.44 -60.29 -3.89
N LEU A 291 7.39 -59.82 -3.09
CA LEU A 291 7.98 -60.62 -2.02
C LEU A 291 6.94 -61.07 -0.99
N LEU A 292 6.00 -60.20 -0.61
CA LEU A 292 4.93 -60.55 0.32
C LEU A 292 3.98 -61.61 -0.26
N ILE A 293 3.58 -61.48 -1.54
CA ILE A 293 2.70 -62.46 -2.20
C ILE A 293 3.39 -63.83 -2.30
N GLU A 294 4.67 -63.87 -2.67
CA GLU A 294 5.43 -65.12 -2.85
C GLU A 294 5.74 -65.81 -1.50
N SER A 295 6.05 -65.03 -0.46
CA SER A 295 6.43 -65.56 0.85
C SER A 295 5.23 -65.88 1.76
N ASP A 296 4.21 -65.03 1.80
CA ASP A 296 3.02 -65.15 2.65
C ASP A 296 1.77 -64.51 2.01
N GLU A 297 1.24 -65.17 0.99
CA GLU A 297 0.01 -64.77 0.30
C GLU A 297 -1.20 -64.64 1.25
N ASP A 298 -1.25 -65.44 2.32
CA ASP A 298 -2.34 -65.37 3.30
C ASP A 298 -2.29 -64.08 4.09
N GLN A 299 -1.09 -63.65 4.51
CA GLN A 299 -0.90 -62.34 5.10
C GLN A 299 -1.24 -61.22 4.12
N PHE A 300 -0.82 -61.31 2.85
CA PHE A 300 -1.18 -60.34 1.82
C PHE A 300 -2.71 -60.21 1.70
N LEU A 301 -3.43 -61.32 1.57
CA LEU A 301 -4.88 -61.33 1.44
C LEU A 301 -5.59 -60.82 2.70
N LYS A 302 -4.98 -60.98 3.88
CA LYS A 302 -5.50 -60.45 5.14
C LYS A 302 -5.38 -58.93 5.23
N ILE A 303 -4.29 -58.35 4.72
CA ILE A 303 -4.07 -56.90 4.76
C ILE A 303 -4.71 -56.15 3.58
N ALA A 304 -4.98 -56.85 2.47
CA ALA A 304 -5.51 -56.24 1.26
C ALA A 304 -7.01 -55.99 1.35
N ASN A 305 -7.43 -54.75 1.10
CA ASN A 305 -8.83 -54.40 1.00
C ASN A 305 -9.37 -54.73 -0.40
N ARG A 306 -10.55 -55.36 -0.46
CA ARG A 306 -11.22 -55.69 -1.73
C ARG A 306 -12.03 -54.50 -2.21
N HIS A 307 -11.83 -54.06 -3.45
CA HIS A 307 -12.56 -52.93 -4.04
C HIS A 307 -13.54 -53.39 -5.11
N SER A 308 -13.11 -53.39 -6.37
CA SER A 308 -13.91 -53.70 -7.55
C SER A 308 -13.56 -55.06 -8.12
N SER A 309 -14.48 -55.60 -8.91
CA SER A 309 -14.30 -56.88 -9.55
C SER A 309 -14.89 -56.83 -10.96
N ARG A 310 -14.17 -57.34 -11.94
CA ARG A 310 -14.56 -57.28 -13.36
C ARG A 310 -14.32 -58.61 -14.07
N THR A 311 -15.11 -58.89 -15.09
CA THR A 311 -14.90 -60.06 -15.97
C THR A 311 -13.64 -59.84 -16.82
N ILE A 312 -12.88 -60.91 -17.09
CA ILE A 312 -11.69 -60.83 -17.95
C ILE A 312 -12.14 -60.98 -19.40
N GLU A 313 -11.88 -59.96 -20.22
CA GLU A 313 -12.03 -60.07 -21.68
C GLU A 313 -10.70 -60.51 -22.33
N GLU A 314 -9.58 -59.89 -21.93
CA GLU A 314 -8.23 -60.27 -22.36
C GLU A 314 -7.22 -60.15 -21.21
N LEU A 315 -6.22 -61.04 -21.17
CA LEU A 315 -5.13 -60.97 -20.20
C LEU A 315 -4.11 -59.88 -20.61
N PRO A 316 -3.59 -59.09 -19.65
CA PRO A 316 -2.57 -58.09 -19.97
C PRO A 316 -1.30 -58.73 -20.50
N LYS A 317 -0.56 -58.03 -21.37
CA LYS A 317 0.76 -58.45 -21.90
C LYS A 317 1.71 -59.00 -20.82
N ALA A 318 1.72 -58.38 -19.64
CA ALA A 318 2.54 -58.80 -18.50
C ALA A 318 2.22 -60.23 -18.00
N ALA A 319 1.00 -60.73 -18.22
CA ALA A 319 0.57 -62.08 -17.86
C ALA A 319 0.75 -63.11 -18.99
N CYS A 320 1.27 -62.69 -20.15
CA CYS A 320 1.43 -63.54 -21.33
C CYS A 320 2.89 -64.01 -21.55
N MET A 321 3.79 -63.76 -20.61
CA MET A 321 5.17 -64.27 -20.60
C MET A 321 5.27 -65.52 -19.75
#